data_AF-A0A438F298-F1
#
_entry.id   AF-A0A438F298-F1
#
_cell.length_a   1.000
_cell.length_b   1.000
_cell.length_c   1.000
_cell.angle_alpha   90.00
_cell.angle_beta   90.00
_cell.angle_gamma   90.00
#
_symmetry.space_group_name_H-M   'P 1'
#
loop_
_entity.id
_entity.type
_entity.pdbx_description
1 polymer ?
#
loop_
_entity_poly.entity_id
_entity_poly.type
_entity_poly.pdbx_seq_one_letter_code
_entity_poly.pdbx_strand_id
1 'polypeptide(L)'
;MYPDFMGKEEFQTYRSNKILGKMYRQIKDAYNEDVSESSEQIFGADKVPFDEDLGIPGSADFINDAWIHKCSYDGQLNGLLGQYKVKREEEVVTGHVWSMPKYKSRKQGELTERLKHAYSSLKKEFRQIFEKMNSDFDQLTDDEKNRLYEQKASAWYQVTYHPTWVKKSLELQNPDEVFGERVMLSFAWITADYLARIKIRRKGTGNVDSSKPINSLARFLVDRI
;
A
#
# COMPACT_ATOMS: atom_id res chain seq x y z
N MET A 1 -0.61 31.62 -34.15
CA MET A 1 -0.03 31.40 -32.81
C MET A 1 -0.90 30.39 -32.09
N TYR A 2 -0.31 29.32 -31.55
CA TYR A 2 -1.01 28.20 -30.92
C TYR A 2 -1.10 28.37 -29.40
N PRO A 3 -2.11 27.81 -28.72
CA PRO A 3 -2.13 27.81 -27.26
C PRO A 3 -0.92 27.07 -26.65
N ASP A 4 -0.43 27.57 -25.52
CA ASP A 4 0.65 26.98 -24.69
C ASP A 4 0.55 25.49 -24.42
N PHE A 5 -0.66 24.99 -24.21
CA PHE A 5 -0.90 23.57 -23.96
C PHE A 5 -0.75 22.64 -25.19
N MET A 6 -0.50 23.18 -26.39
CA MET A 6 -0.31 22.39 -27.62
C MET A 6 1.14 21.92 -27.85
N GLY A 7 2.06 22.23 -26.92
CA GLY A 7 3.44 21.72 -26.95
C GLY A 7 4.26 22.14 -28.17
N LYS A 8 3.98 23.31 -28.76
CA LYS A 8 4.77 23.90 -29.86
C LYS A 8 5.93 24.72 -29.30
N GLU A 9 6.87 25.07 -30.16
CA GLU A 9 8.02 25.91 -29.81
C GLU A 9 7.58 27.29 -29.29
N GLU A 10 8.37 27.89 -28.42
CA GLU A 10 7.97 29.10 -27.65
C GLU A 10 7.56 30.27 -28.55
N PHE A 11 8.23 30.46 -29.70
CA PHE A 11 7.92 31.53 -30.65
C PHE A 11 6.62 31.32 -31.43
N GLN A 12 6.06 30.11 -31.43
CA GLN A 12 4.81 29.79 -32.13
C GLN A 12 3.59 29.84 -31.21
N THR A 13 3.80 30.19 -29.93
CA THR A 13 2.90 29.83 -28.84
C THR A 13 2.45 31.05 -28.05
N TYR A 14 1.18 31.10 -27.61
CA TYR A 14 0.64 32.14 -26.73
C TYR A 14 0.11 31.56 -25.42
N ARG A 15 0.20 32.37 -24.35
CA ARG A 15 -0.31 32.03 -23.02
C ARG A 15 -1.84 32.05 -23.01
N SER A 16 -2.48 30.88 -22.93
CA SER A 16 -3.95 30.80 -22.99
C SER A 16 -4.60 31.11 -21.64
N ASN A 17 -5.58 32.03 -21.58
CA ASN A 17 -6.31 32.35 -20.33
C ASN A 17 -7.47 31.39 -20.01
N LYS A 18 -7.77 30.44 -20.91
CA LYS A 18 -8.83 29.45 -20.72
C LYS A 18 -8.42 28.39 -19.68
N ILE A 19 -9.40 27.68 -19.14
CA ILE A 19 -9.21 26.65 -18.09
C ILE A 19 -8.14 25.63 -18.50
N LEU A 20 -8.16 25.18 -19.76
CA LEU A 20 -7.19 24.20 -20.26
C LEU A 20 -5.74 24.71 -20.22
N GLY A 21 -5.49 25.98 -20.54
CA GLY A 21 -4.17 26.58 -20.41
C GLY A 21 -3.76 26.75 -18.95
N LYS A 22 -4.71 27.09 -18.06
CA LYS A 22 -4.45 27.19 -16.60
C LYS A 22 -4.04 25.84 -16.02
N MET A 23 -4.79 24.77 -16.33
CA MET A 23 -4.47 23.40 -15.92
C MET A 23 -3.15 22.92 -16.52
N TYR A 24 -2.90 23.16 -17.81
CA TYR A 24 -1.64 22.76 -18.44
C TYR A 24 -0.42 23.36 -17.75
N ARG A 25 -0.46 24.64 -17.37
CA ARG A 25 0.65 25.27 -16.63
C ARG A 25 0.78 24.70 -15.23
N GLN A 26 -0.32 24.54 -14.49
CA GLN A 26 -0.27 23.91 -13.15
C GLN A 26 0.34 22.51 -13.19
N ILE A 27 -0.03 21.70 -14.19
CA ILE A 27 0.53 20.36 -14.38
C ILE A 27 1.98 20.46 -14.86
N LYS A 28 2.29 21.31 -15.83
CA LYS A 28 3.64 21.46 -16.37
C LYS A 28 4.62 21.98 -15.32
N ASP A 29 4.21 22.92 -14.49
CA ASP A 29 5.01 23.45 -13.38
C ASP A 29 5.26 22.33 -12.35
N ALA A 30 4.22 21.58 -11.97
CA ALA A 30 4.37 20.39 -11.12
C ALA A 30 5.30 19.32 -11.74
N TYR A 31 5.18 19.02 -13.04
CA TYR A 31 6.03 18.02 -13.70
C TYR A 31 7.46 18.51 -13.99
N ASN A 32 7.66 19.81 -14.20
CA ASN A 32 8.98 20.39 -14.47
C ASN A 32 9.77 20.66 -13.18
N GLU A 33 9.08 20.95 -12.07
CA GLU A 33 9.69 21.04 -10.73
C GLU A 33 9.92 19.64 -10.12
N ASP A 34 9.10 18.61 -10.43
CA ASP A 34 9.12 17.33 -9.69
C ASP A 34 9.56 16.05 -10.46
N VAL A 35 10.13 16.13 -11.67
CA VAL A 35 10.68 14.93 -12.36
C VAL A 35 12.20 14.89 -12.43
N SER A 36 12.89 15.97 -12.03
CA SER A 36 14.24 15.80 -11.48
C SER A 36 14.05 15.24 -10.09
N GLU A 37 14.13 13.91 -9.96
CA GLU A 37 14.18 13.21 -8.67
C GLU A 37 13.31 13.88 -7.61
N SER A 38 11.99 13.63 -7.58
CA SER A 38 11.17 14.09 -6.47
C SER A 38 11.91 13.79 -5.16
N SER A 39 12.47 14.86 -4.63
CA SER A 39 13.10 14.91 -3.35
C SER A 39 12.04 14.45 -2.38
N GLU A 40 12.40 13.50 -1.52
CA GLU A 40 11.75 13.33 -0.22
C GLU A 40 10.30 12.78 -0.32
N GLN A 41 10.05 11.50 -0.09
CA GLN A 41 10.24 10.86 1.20
C GLN A 41 10.64 9.40 0.96
N ILE A 42 11.92 9.11 1.15
CA ILE A 42 12.26 7.85 1.80
C ILE A 42 11.59 8.00 3.17
N PHE A 43 10.51 7.27 3.42
CA PHE A 43 10.08 7.07 4.80
C PHE A 43 11.21 6.27 5.44
N GLY A 44 12.23 6.99 5.93
CA GLY A 44 13.24 6.40 6.80
C GLY A 44 12.50 5.71 7.94
N ALA A 45 13.09 4.63 8.45
CA ALA A 45 12.50 3.81 9.51
C ALA A 45 11.90 4.65 10.67
N ASP A 46 12.50 5.81 10.95
CA ASP A 46 12.10 6.75 12.01
C ASP A 46 10.86 7.61 11.72
N LYS A 47 10.35 7.63 10.48
CA LYS A 47 9.22 8.50 10.07
C LYS A 47 7.92 7.75 9.77
N VAL A 48 7.88 6.43 9.97
CA VAL A 48 6.66 5.64 9.74
C VAL A 48 5.68 5.89 10.90
N PRO A 49 4.51 6.52 10.66
CA PRO A 49 3.56 6.76 11.74
C PRO A 49 2.94 5.42 12.18
N PHE A 50 3.13 5.10 13.46
CA PHE A 50 2.51 3.93 14.08
C PHE A 50 1.20 4.34 14.76
N ASP A 51 0.12 3.66 14.38
CA ASP A 51 -1.20 3.88 14.97
C ASP A 51 -1.44 2.86 16.09
N GLU A 52 -1.29 3.31 17.33
CA GLU A 52 -1.47 2.48 18.53
C GLU A 52 -2.87 1.89 18.65
N ASP A 53 -3.86 2.47 17.95
CA ASP A 53 -5.21 1.91 17.97
C ASP A 53 -5.36 0.62 17.18
N LEU A 54 -4.48 0.37 16.23
CA LEU A 54 -4.49 -0.89 15.50
C LEU A 54 -3.87 -2.02 16.32
N GLY A 55 -3.27 -1.74 17.48
CA GLY A 55 -2.80 -2.73 18.45
C GLY A 55 -3.95 -3.30 19.29
N ILE A 56 -4.21 -4.61 19.25
CA ILE A 56 -5.23 -5.26 20.10
C ILE A 56 -4.56 -6.23 21.07
N PRO A 57 -5.01 -6.31 22.34
CA PRO A 57 -4.54 -7.35 23.25
C PRO A 57 -4.80 -8.76 22.69
N GLY A 58 -3.79 -9.63 22.79
CA GLY A 58 -3.79 -10.97 22.20
C GLY A 58 -3.19 -11.05 20.79
N SER A 59 -2.77 -9.93 20.19
CA SER A 59 -2.00 -9.97 18.94
C SER A 59 -0.60 -10.59 19.14
N ALA A 60 -0.07 -10.56 20.36
CA ALA A 60 1.29 -11.02 20.70
C ALA A 60 1.54 -12.49 20.29
N ASP A 61 0.53 -13.34 20.43
CA ASP A 61 0.61 -14.76 20.10
C ASP A 61 0.83 -15.00 18.58
N PHE A 62 0.37 -14.06 17.76
CA PHE A 62 0.48 -14.13 16.30
C PHE A 62 1.68 -13.36 15.74
N ILE A 63 2.43 -12.61 16.55
CA ILE A 63 3.54 -11.76 16.07
C ILE A 63 4.63 -12.58 15.39
N ASN A 64 5.00 -13.73 15.96
CA ASN A 64 6.09 -14.54 15.40
C ASN A 64 5.73 -15.11 14.02
N ASP A 65 4.50 -15.62 13.88
CA ASP A 65 3.97 -16.11 12.60
C ASP A 65 3.83 -14.98 11.57
N ALA A 66 3.30 -13.83 12.00
CA ALA A 66 3.19 -12.63 11.18
C ALA A 66 4.57 -12.15 10.67
N TRP A 67 5.60 -12.25 11.48
CA TRP A 67 6.96 -11.89 11.08
C TRP A 67 7.52 -12.79 9.98
N ILE A 68 7.32 -14.11 10.09
CA ILE A 68 7.75 -15.07 9.07
C ILE A 68 7.05 -14.77 7.74
N HIS A 69 5.74 -14.52 7.79
CA HIS A 69 4.96 -14.15 6.61
C HIS A 69 5.38 -12.81 6.01
N LYS A 70 5.68 -11.80 6.84
CA LYS A 70 6.23 -10.53 6.36
C LYS A 70 7.55 -10.74 5.61
N CYS A 71 8.51 -11.47 6.19
CA CYS A 71 9.79 -11.74 5.52
C CYS A 71 9.60 -12.47 4.18
N SER A 72 8.68 -13.43 4.13
CA SER A 72 8.33 -14.12 2.88
C SER A 72 7.71 -13.17 1.84
N TYR A 73 6.80 -12.30 2.27
CA TYR A 73 6.17 -11.30 1.43
C TYR A 73 7.19 -10.34 0.83
N ASP A 74 8.04 -9.77 1.68
CA ASP A 74 9.06 -8.80 1.28
C ASP A 74 10.03 -9.41 0.26
N GLY A 75 10.45 -10.67 0.48
CA GLY A 75 11.29 -11.40 -0.46
C GLY A 75 10.62 -11.64 -1.82
N GLN A 76 9.36 -12.08 -1.83
CA GLN A 76 8.62 -12.30 -3.09
C GLN A 76 8.34 -10.99 -3.84
N LEU A 77 7.99 -9.93 -3.12
CA LEU A 77 7.74 -8.61 -3.70
C LEU A 77 9.03 -8.01 -4.27
N ASN A 78 10.17 -8.12 -3.56
CA ASN A 78 11.48 -7.70 -4.08
C ASN A 78 11.87 -8.48 -5.34
N GLY A 79 11.62 -9.80 -5.37
CA GLY A 79 11.82 -10.61 -6.57
C GLY A 79 10.99 -10.12 -7.76
N LEU A 80 9.71 -9.79 -7.52
CA LEU A 80 8.82 -9.24 -8.54
C LEU A 80 9.29 -7.87 -9.05
N LEU A 81 9.65 -6.96 -8.15
CA LEU A 81 10.18 -5.64 -8.48
C LEU A 81 11.48 -5.75 -9.31
N GLY A 82 12.39 -6.63 -8.88
CA GLY A 82 13.64 -6.91 -9.59
C GLY A 82 13.42 -7.45 -11.00
N GLN A 83 12.48 -8.39 -11.19
CA GLN A 83 12.18 -8.98 -12.50
C GLN A 83 11.68 -7.94 -13.51
N TYR A 84 10.81 -7.03 -13.06
CA TYR A 84 10.21 -6.00 -13.91
C TYR A 84 11.01 -4.69 -13.92
N LYS A 85 12.16 -4.64 -13.22
CA LYS A 85 13.01 -3.46 -13.04
C LYS A 85 12.23 -2.25 -12.53
N VAL A 86 11.27 -2.50 -11.64
CA VAL A 86 10.52 -1.45 -10.93
C VAL A 86 11.24 -1.15 -9.63
N LYS A 87 11.44 0.13 -9.33
CA LYS A 87 12.28 0.54 -8.20
C LYS A 87 11.53 0.58 -6.88
N ARG A 88 10.24 0.88 -6.88
CA ARG A 88 9.51 1.18 -5.64
C ARG A 88 8.22 0.37 -5.51
N GLU A 89 7.86 0.07 -4.26
CA GLU A 89 6.66 -0.70 -3.92
C GLU A 89 5.39 0.08 -4.32
N GLU A 90 5.34 1.38 -4.04
CA GLU A 90 4.12 2.16 -4.25
C GLU A 90 3.72 2.26 -5.72
N GLU A 91 4.66 2.12 -6.66
CA GLU A 91 4.36 2.04 -8.10
C GLU A 91 3.47 0.84 -8.42
N VAL A 92 3.75 -0.30 -7.78
CA VAL A 92 3.00 -1.54 -7.99
C VAL A 92 1.70 -1.52 -7.21
N VAL A 93 1.72 -1.02 -5.97
CA VAL A 93 0.53 -0.91 -5.11
C VAL A 93 -0.52 0.03 -5.71
N THR A 94 -0.10 1.19 -6.22
CA THR A 94 -0.99 2.16 -6.87
C THR A 94 -1.33 1.77 -8.31
N GLY A 95 -0.55 0.87 -8.91
CA GLY A 95 -0.66 0.48 -10.31
C GLY A 95 -0.17 1.55 -11.29
N HIS A 96 0.51 2.59 -10.80
CA HIS A 96 1.16 3.63 -11.60
C HIS A 96 2.67 3.36 -11.64
N VAL A 97 3.14 2.79 -12.76
CA VAL A 97 4.53 2.36 -12.92
C VAL A 97 5.29 3.33 -13.83
N TRP A 98 6.30 3.99 -13.28
CA TRP A 98 7.11 4.99 -14.00
C TRP A 98 8.60 4.64 -14.05
N SER A 99 9.10 3.77 -13.17
CA SER A 99 10.51 3.38 -13.12
C SER A 99 10.88 2.25 -14.08
N MET A 100 9.88 1.54 -14.62
CA MET A 100 10.08 0.48 -15.60
C MET A 100 10.79 1.02 -16.87
N PRO A 101 11.77 0.29 -17.44
CA PRO A 101 12.43 0.71 -18.67
C PRO A 101 11.42 1.00 -19.80
N LYS A 102 11.69 2.03 -20.59
CA LYS A 102 10.78 2.43 -21.67
C LYS A 102 10.85 1.42 -22.82
N TYR A 103 9.73 0.75 -23.08
CA TYR A 103 9.55 -0.11 -24.26
C TYR A 103 8.59 0.51 -25.28
N LYS A 104 8.45 -0.12 -26.46
CA LYS A 104 7.38 0.22 -27.41
C LYS A 104 6.02 0.14 -26.70
N SER A 105 5.12 1.12 -26.95
CA SER A 105 3.84 1.29 -26.22
C SER A 105 3.07 -0.02 -25.98
N ARG A 106 2.94 -0.90 -26.99
CA ARG A 106 2.28 -2.20 -26.85
C ARG A 106 2.96 -3.15 -25.84
N LYS A 107 4.29 -3.24 -25.88
CA LYS A 107 5.06 -4.09 -24.95
C LYS A 107 5.05 -3.52 -23.53
N GLN A 108 5.08 -2.20 -23.40
CA GLN A 108 4.97 -1.53 -22.11
C GLN A 108 3.64 -1.88 -21.43
N GLY A 109 2.53 -1.75 -22.17
CA GLY A 109 1.19 -2.09 -21.66
C GLY A 109 1.12 -3.53 -21.16
N GLU A 110 1.56 -4.49 -21.99
CA GLU A 110 1.56 -5.91 -21.64
C GLU A 110 2.41 -6.23 -20.40
N LEU A 111 3.59 -5.61 -20.26
CA LEU A 111 4.43 -5.77 -19.07
C LEU A 111 3.78 -5.20 -17.81
N THR A 112 3.15 -4.02 -17.92
CA THR A 112 2.45 -3.42 -16.79
C THR A 112 1.22 -4.22 -16.38
N GLU A 113 0.48 -4.81 -17.32
CA GLU A 113 -0.64 -5.70 -17.00
C GLU A 113 -0.15 -6.98 -16.34
N ARG A 114 0.91 -7.60 -16.84
CA ARG A 114 1.51 -8.79 -16.21
C ARG A 114 1.99 -8.52 -14.79
N LEU A 115 2.64 -7.38 -14.57
CA LEU A 115 3.06 -6.95 -13.24
C LEU A 115 1.85 -6.76 -12.30
N LYS A 116 0.79 -6.09 -12.76
CA LYS A 116 -0.45 -5.93 -11.99
C LYS A 116 -1.09 -7.27 -11.65
N HIS A 117 -1.12 -8.20 -12.59
CA HIS A 117 -1.64 -9.55 -12.37
C HIS A 117 -0.78 -10.33 -11.37
N ALA A 118 0.54 -10.29 -11.51
CA ALA A 118 1.46 -10.95 -10.59
C ALA A 118 1.32 -10.42 -9.16
N TYR A 119 1.27 -9.10 -8.99
CA TYR A 119 1.02 -8.49 -7.68
C TYR A 119 -0.36 -8.84 -7.11
N SER A 120 -1.40 -8.88 -7.96
CA SER A 120 -2.73 -9.30 -7.53
C SER A 120 -2.77 -10.76 -7.07
N SER A 121 -2.01 -11.64 -7.74
CA SER A 121 -1.87 -13.05 -7.34
C SER A 121 -1.12 -13.17 -6.01
N LEU A 122 -0.02 -12.42 -5.84
CA LEU A 122 0.73 -12.35 -4.58
C LEU A 122 -0.20 -11.93 -3.42
N LYS A 123 -0.97 -10.86 -3.62
CA LYS A 123 -1.94 -10.39 -2.62
C LYS A 123 -2.98 -11.46 -2.27
N LYS A 124 -3.46 -12.22 -3.26
CA LYS A 124 -4.43 -13.31 -3.04
C LYS A 124 -3.81 -14.50 -2.28
N GLU A 125 -2.58 -14.86 -2.58
CA GLU A 125 -1.88 -15.94 -1.86
C GLU A 125 -1.71 -15.60 -0.38
N PHE A 126 -1.18 -14.41 -0.08
CA PHE A 126 -1.03 -13.97 1.30
C PHE A 126 -2.37 -13.77 2.01
N ARG A 127 -3.42 -13.42 1.28
CA ARG A 127 -4.79 -13.42 1.81
C ARG A 127 -5.25 -14.83 2.21
N GLN A 128 -4.97 -15.84 1.39
CA GLN A 128 -5.29 -17.24 1.73
C GLN A 128 -4.47 -17.73 2.92
N ILE A 129 -3.19 -17.37 3.02
CA ILE A 129 -2.33 -17.66 4.17
C ILE A 129 -2.90 -17.02 5.44
N PHE A 130 -3.41 -15.79 5.33
CA PHE A 130 -4.07 -15.12 6.45
C PHE A 130 -5.34 -15.86 6.89
N GLU A 131 -6.17 -16.29 5.94
CA GLU A 131 -7.43 -16.99 6.20
C GLU A 131 -7.21 -18.45 6.66
N LYS A 132 -6.03 -19.03 6.41
CA LYS A 132 -5.67 -20.34 6.92
C LYS A 132 -5.52 -20.28 8.45
N MET A 133 -6.44 -20.95 9.13
CA MET A 133 -6.44 -21.16 10.58
C MET A 133 -6.44 -22.66 10.89
N ASN A 134 -6.18 -23.00 12.16
CA ASN A 134 -6.15 -24.39 12.62
C ASN A 134 -7.53 -25.04 12.54
N SER A 135 -7.58 -26.37 12.48
CA SER A 135 -8.81 -27.16 12.37
C SER A 135 -9.83 -26.89 13.49
N ASP A 136 -9.36 -26.48 14.67
CA ASP A 136 -10.21 -26.12 15.82
C ASP A 136 -10.95 -24.79 15.60
N PHE A 137 -10.53 -24.00 14.61
CA PHE A 137 -11.14 -22.73 14.24
C PHE A 137 -12.54 -22.90 13.68
N ASP A 138 -12.83 -23.99 12.97
CA ASP A 138 -14.14 -24.22 12.37
C ASP A 138 -15.25 -24.40 13.41
N GLN A 139 -14.89 -24.82 14.63
CA GLN A 139 -15.80 -25.06 15.75
C GLN A 139 -16.19 -23.79 16.52
N LEU A 140 -15.49 -22.67 16.29
CA LEU A 140 -15.73 -21.40 16.97
C LEU A 140 -16.95 -20.66 16.40
N THR A 141 -17.57 -19.85 17.25
CA THR A 141 -18.62 -18.91 16.81
C THR A 141 -18.05 -17.85 15.88
N ASP A 142 -18.89 -17.28 15.02
CA ASP A 142 -18.45 -16.25 14.06
C ASP A 142 -17.83 -15.02 14.76
N ASP A 143 -18.33 -14.67 15.95
CA ASP A 143 -17.76 -13.64 16.82
C ASP A 143 -16.34 -13.94 17.30
N GLU A 144 -16.10 -15.17 17.75
CA GLU A 144 -14.77 -15.61 18.21
C GLU A 144 -13.78 -15.67 17.04
N LYS A 145 -14.23 -16.16 15.88
CA LYS A 145 -13.45 -16.17 14.63
C LYS A 145 -13.06 -14.75 14.23
N ASN A 146 -14.00 -13.81 14.25
CA ASN A 146 -13.76 -12.41 13.94
C ASN A 146 -12.71 -11.78 14.87
N ARG A 147 -12.79 -12.04 16.18
CA ARG A 147 -11.80 -11.55 17.16
C ARG A 147 -10.40 -12.10 16.90
N LEU A 148 -10.28 -13.38 16.57
CA LEU A 148 -8.99 -14.01 16.24
C LEU A 148 -8.39 -13.42 14.95
N TYR A 149 -9.21 -13.20 13.92
CA TYR A 149 -8.73 -12.54 12.70
C TYR A 149 -8.27 -11.11 12.96
N GLU A 150 -8.94 -10.37 13.83
CA GLU A 150 -8.53 -9.02 14.20
C GLU A 150 -7.21 -9.02 15.00
N GLN A 151 -7.00 -9.99 15.89
CA GLN A 151 -5.73 -10.17 16.59
C GLN A 151 -4.59 -10.49 15.61
N LYS A 152 -4.84 -11.40 14.64
CA LYS A 152 -3.88 -11.73 13.57
C LYS A 152 -3.59 -10.52 12.67
N ALA A 153 -4.61 -9.76 12.28
CA ALA A 153 -4.45 -8.56 11.46
C ALA A 153 -3.69 -7.46 12.21
N SER A 154 -3.97 -7.28 13.51
CA SER A 154 -3.22 -6.40 14.39
C SER A 154 -1.74 -6.78 14.46
N ALA A 155 -1.44 -8.08 14.57
CA ALA A 155 -0.07 -8.58 14.53
C ALA A 155 0.63 -8.26 13.19
N TRP A 156 -0.06 -8.46 12.06
CA TRP A 156 0.45 -8.10 10.73
C TRP A 156 0.74 -6.60 10.59
N TYR A 157 -0.11 -5.75 11.16
CA TYR A 157 0.14 -4.31 11.22
C TYR A 157 1.35 -3.96 12.08
N GLN A 158 1.47 -4.56 13.27
CA GLN A 158 2.59 -4.33 14.18
C GLN A 158 3.93 -4.72 13.56
N VAL A 159 4.05 -5.90 12.96
CA VAL A 159 5.31 -6.32 12.32
C VAL A 159 5.69 -5.44 11.13
N THR A 160 4.72 -4.74 10.54
CA THR A 160 4.93 -3.87 9.38
C THR A 160 5.31 -2.45 9.79
N TYR A 161 4.59 -1.85 10.74
CA TYR A 161 4.66 -0.43 11.07
C TYR A 161 5.39 -0.13 12.39
N HIS A 162 5.54 -1.09 13.29
CA HIS A 162 6.16 -0.83 14.59
C HIS A 162 7.67 -0.57 14.45
N PRO A 163 8.23 0.49 15.06
CA PRO A 163 9.61 0.91 14.84
C PRO A 163 10.66 -0.19 15.05
N THR A 164 10.48 -1.05 16.06
CA THR A 164 11.42 -2.15 16.32
C THR A 164 11.47 -3.18 15.20
N TRP A 165 10.32 -3.50 14.61
CA TRP A 165 10.22 -4.48 13.52
C TRP A 165 10.65 -3.88 12.19
N VAL A 166 10.38 -2.60 11.98
CA VAL A 166 10.90 -1.85 10.84
C VAL A 166 12.42 -1.85 10.85
N LYS A 167 13.05 -1.52 11.98
CA LYS A 167 14.51 -1.57 12.12
C LYS A 167 15.06 -2.97 11.85
N LYS A 168 14.44 -4.00 12.44
CA LYS A 168 14.83 -5.40 12.21
C LYS A 168 14.71 -5.82 10.74
N SER A 169 13.68 -5.34 10.03
CA SER A 169 13.49 -5.60 8.60
C SER A 169 14.60 -4.94 7.77
N LEU A 170 15.00 -3.73 8.16
CA LEU A 170 16.10 -2.99 7.53
C LEU A 170 17.46 -3.69 7.72
N GLU A 171 17.73 -4.18 8.94
CA GLU A 171 18.97 -4.91 9.27
C GLU A 171 19.11 -6.23 8.48
N LEU A 172 17.99 -6.84 8.09
CA LEU A 172 17.98 -8.06 7.26
C LEU A 172 18.19 -7.77 5.77
N GLN A 173 18.04 -6.52 5.33
CA GLN A 173 18.31 -6.15 3.94
C GLN A 173 19.82 -6.05 3.74
N ASN A 174 20.33 -6.77 2.73
CA ASN A 174 21.74 -6.68 2.38
C ASN A 174 22.06 -5.27 1.87
N PRO A 175 23.15 -4.63 2.35
CA PRO A 175 23.54 -3.29 1.89
C PRO A 175 23.89 -3.23 0.40
N ASP A 176 24.17 -4.37 -0.24
CA ASP A 176 24.50 -4.50 -1.66
C ASP A 176 23.28 -4.61 -2.59
N GLU A 177 22.05 -4.72 -2.05
CA GLU A 177 20.84 -4.77 -2.87
C GLU A 177 20.45 -3.39 -3.40
N VAL A 178 20.19 -3.30 -4.71
CA VAL A 178 19.74 -2.10 -5.46
C VAL A 178 18.50 -1.42 -4.83
N PHE A 179 17.81 -2.14 -3.95
CA PHE A 179 16.62 -1.72 -3.23
C PHE A 179 16.89 -1.08 -1.86
N GLY A 180 18.13 -0.70 -1.56
CA GLY A 180 18.62 -0.08 -0.31
C GLY A 180 17.61 0.70 0.55
N GLU A 181 17.75 0.50 1.87
CA GLU A 181 16.99 1.07 2.98
C GLU A 181 15.50 1.37 2.70
N ARG A 182 14.76 0.41 2.14
CA ARG A 182 13.33 0.58 1.88
C ARG A 182 12.47 -0.27 2.78
N VAL A 183 11.60 0.38 3.52
CA VAL A 183 10.58 -0.29 4.33
C VAL A 183 9.40 -0.65 3.44
N MET A 184 9.08 -1.94 3.36
CA MET A 184 7.88 -2.42 2.69
C MET A 184 6.68 -2.33 3.64
N LEU A 185 5.63 -1.65 3.19
CA LEU A 185 4.47 -1.31 4.00
C LEU A 185 3.16 -1.94 3.51
N SER A 186 3.13 -2.48 2.28
CA SER A 186 1.86 -2.98 1.71
C SER A 186 1.35 -4.27 2.35
N PHE A 187 2.21 -5.03 3.05
CA PHE A 187 1.86 -6.29 3.70
C PHE A 187 0.66 -6.18 4.66
N ALA A 188 0.66 -5.18 5.55
CA ALA A 188 -0.43 -4.98 6.51
C ALA A 188 -1.78 -4.71 5.82
N TRP A 189 -1.78 -4.12 4.63
CA TRP A 189 -3.00 -3.73 3.91
C TRP A 189 -3.66 -4.87 3.13
N ILE A 190 -3.11 -6.08 3.21
CA ILE A 190 -3.76 -7.30 2.72
C ILE A 190 -5.02 -7.61 3.55
N THR A 191 -5.03 -7.20 4.82
CA THR A 191 -6.08 -7.44 5.81
C THR A 191 -6.81 -6.14 6.20
N ALA A 192 -6.84 -5.17 5.28
CA ALA A 192 -7.40 -3.84 5.50
C ALA A 192 -8.86 -3.86 6.00
N ASP A 193 -9.63 -4.88 5.63
CA ASP A 193 -11.00 -5.11 6.11
C ASP A 193 -11.06 -5.35 7.61
N TYR A 194 -10.16 -6.18 8.16
CA TYR A 194 -10.07 -6.40 9.60
C TYR A 194 -9.50 -5.19 10.32
N LEU A 195 -8.46 -4.54 9.78
CA LEU A 195 -7.92 -3.29 10.36
C LEU A 195 -8.99 -2.19 10.44
N ALA A 196 -9.85 -2.08 9.41
CA ALA A 196 -10.98 -1.16 9.44
C ALA A 196 -11.97 -1.50 10.56
N ARG A 197 -12.32 -2.78 10.77
CA ARG A 197 -13.20 -3.22 11.87
C ARG A 197 -12.63 -2.85 13.24
N ILE A 198 -11.33 -3.05 13.44
CA ILE A 198 -10.62 -2.66 14.67
C ILE A 198 -10.81 -1.17 14.94
N LYS A 199 -10.57 -0.34 13.92
CA LYS A 199 -10.70 1.12 14.04
C LYS A 199 -12.12 1.58 14.29
N ILE A 200 -13.09 0.95 13.64
CA ILE A 200 -14.51 1.26 13.84
C ILE A 200 -14.92 0.94 15.29
N ARG A 201 -14.47 -0.20 15.84
CA ARG A 201 -14.80 -0.59 17.21
C ARG A 201 -14.17 0.33 18.26
N ARG A 202 -12.91 0.71 18.07
CA ARG A 202 -12.21 1.62 19.00
C ARG A 202 -12.78 3.04 19.00
N LYS A 203 -13.27 3.54 17.86
CA LYS A 203 -13.94 4.85 17.81
C LYS A 203 -15.27 4.89 18.57
N GLY A 204 -15.81 3.73 18.96
CA GLY A 204 -17.10 3.61 19.62
C GLY A 204 -18.26 3.97 18.69
N THR A 205 -19.42 3.37 18.93
CA THR A 205 -20.72 3.76 18.36
C THR A 205 -21.18 5.12 18.91
N GLY A 206 -20.29 6.10 19.00
CA GLY A 206 -20.58 7.48 19.37
C GLY A 206 -21.00 8.28 18.15
N ASN A 207 -22.32 8.37 17.94
CA ASN A 207 -23.00 9.30 17.02
C ASN A 207 -22.46 9.31 15.57
N VAL A 208 -22.69 8.20 14.88
CA VAL A 208 -22.27 7.98 13.50
C VAL A 208 -23.29 8.63 12.56
N ASP A 209 -23.05 9.89 12.18
CA ASP A 209 -23.86 10.64 11.20
C ASP A 209 -23.94 9.88 9.87
N SER A 210 -25.08 9.26 9.58
CA SER A 210 -25.27 8.34 8.45
C SER A 210 -25.14 8.95 7.06
N SER A 211 -24.87 10.25 6.97
CA SER A 211 -24.58 10.96 5.72
C SER A 211 -23.18 10.69 5.15
N LYS A 212 -22.24 10.15 5.94
CA LYS A 212 -20.86 9.90 5.48
C LYS A 212 -20.66 8.47 4.97
N PRO A 213 -19.97 8.25 3.83
CA PRO A 213 -19.79 6.91 3.25
C PRO A 213 -19.01 5.93 4.15
N ILE A 214 -18.10 6.43 4.98
CA ILE A 214 -17.36 5.64 5.99
C ILE A 214 -18.33 4.97 6.99
N ASN A 215 -19.45 5.62 7.25
CA ASN A 215 -20.45 5.16 8.21
C ASN A 215 -21.37 4.08 7.64
N SER A 216 -21.49 4.01 6.31
CA SER A 216 -22.15 2.90 5.61
C SER A 216 -21.31 1.62 5.67
N LEU A 217 -19.98 1.73 5.55
CA LEU A 217 -19.07 0.60 5.76
C LEU A 217 -19.13 0.13 7.22
N ALA A 218 -19.14 1.07 8.17
CA ALA A 218 -19.28 0.75 9.59
C ALA A 218 -20.59 0.01 9.89
N ARG A 219 -21.74 0.45 9.36
CA ARG A 219 -23.02 -0.29 9.47
C ARG A 219 -22.97 -1.68 8.83
N PHE A 220 -22.47 -1.77 7.60
CA PHE A 220 -22.36 -3.06 6.90
C PHE A 220 -21.47 -4.07 7.66
N LEU A 221 -20.43 -3.58 8.32
CA LEU A 221 -19.55 -4.41 9.13
C LEU A 221 -20.17 -4.74 10.50
N VAL A 222 -20.94 -3.82 11.10
CA VAL A 222 -21.68 -4.06 12.35
C VAL A 222 -22.82 -5.07 12.16
N ASP A 223 -23.52 -5.05 11.04
CA ASP A 223 -24.59 -6.03 10.72
C ASP A 223 -24.05 -7.45 10.43
N ARG A 224 -22.72 -7.61 10.35
CA ARG A 224 -22.01 -8.88 10.10
C ARG A 224 -21.10 -9.31 11.26
N ILE A 225 -21.15 -8.58 12.38
CA ILE A 225 -20.70 -9.02 13.71
C ILE A 225 -21.91 -9.69 14.35
#